data_AF-A0A4Q9G9A6-F1
#
_entry.id   AF-A0A4Q9G9A6-F1
#
_cell.length_a   1.000
_cell.length_b   1.000
_cell.length_c   1.000
_cell.angle_alpha   90.00
_cell.angle_beta   90.00
_cell.angle_gamma   90.00
#
_symmetry.space_group_name_H-M   'P 1'
#
loop_
_entity.id
_entity.type
_entity.pdbx_description
1 polymer ?
#
loop_
_entity_poly.entity_id
_entity_poly.type
_entity_poly.pdbx_seq_one_letter_code
_entity_poly.pdbx_strand_id
1 'polypeptide(L)'
;MKRDSRIERIEEKSGSTGALIFISVRHEYSMDGRACLSERQDLVYRADPVPGEAPPAYPPKPDLGPPVAALPLVSDPVRLFRFSAMTFNGHRILYDADYARQVEG
;
A
#
# COMPACT_ATOMS: atom_id res chain seq x y z
N MET A 1 10.31 -18.28 14.37
CA MET A 1 10.53 -16.92 13.84
C MET A 1 9.79 -15.92 14.73
N LYS A 2 10.47 -14.85 15.16
CA LYS A 2 9.92 -13.76 15.96
C LYS A 2 9.90 -12.49 15.11
N ARG A 3 8.85 -11.67 15.23
CA ARG A 3 8.74 -10.35 14.62
C ARG A 3 8.55 -9.31 15.72
N ASP A 4 9.51 -8.41 15.88
CA ASP A 4 9.40 -7.24 16.76
C ASP A 4 9.05 -6.02 15.90
N SER A 5 8.04 -5.26 16.29
CA SER A 5 7.53 -4.12 15.51
C SER A 5 7.54 -2.86 16.35
N ARG A 6 7.99 -1.74 15.79
CA ARG A 6 7.96 -0.43 16.45
C ARG A 6 7.58 0.67 15.47
N ILE A 7 6.91 1.69 15.98
CA ILE A 7 6.73 2.95 15.26
C ILE A 7 8.05 3.72 15.39
N GLU A 8 8.73 3.95 14.27
CA GLU A 8 9.96 4.77 14.23
C GLU A 8 9.63 6.26 14.17
N ARG A 9 8.53 6.63 13.50
CA ARG A 9 8.17 8.03 13.30
C ARG A 9 6.67 8.18 13.03
N ILE A 10 6.12 9.29 13.53
CA ILE A 10 4.82 9.83 13.12
C ILE A 10 5.06 11.28 12.70
N GLU A 11 4.50 11.69 11.57
CA GLU A 11 4.57 13.06 11.07
C GLU A 11 3.24 13.47 10.46
N GLU A 12 2.67 14.56 10.96
CA GLU A 12 1.45 15.16 10.40
C GLU A 12 1.82 16.24 9.39
N LYS A 13 1.18 16.22 8.22
CA LYS A 13 1.34 17.23 7.17
C LYS A 13 -0.01 17.71 6.70
N SER A 14 -0.07 18.99 6.33
CA SER A 14 -1.22 19.57 5.64
C SER A 14 -0.85 19.79 4.17
N GLY A 15 -1.57 19.14 3.26
CA GLY A 15 -1.42 19.28 1.81
C GLY A 15 -2.63 19.95 1.16
N SER A 16 -2.58 20.10 -0.17
CA SER A 16 -3.70 20.64 -0.96
C SER A 16 -4.97 19.80 -0.88
N THR A 17 -4.87 18.53 -0.48
CA THR A 17 -5.99 17.58 -0.34
C THR A 17 -6.32 17.28 1.12
N GLY A 18 -5.92 18.15 2.05
CA GLY A 18 -6.21 18.01 3.47
C GLY A 18 -5.08 17.44 4.32
N ALA A 19 -5.43 16.96 5.51
CA ALA A 19 -4.48 16.41 6.49
C ALA A 19 -4.00 15.02 6.08
N LEU A 20 -2.70 14.80 6.19
CA LEU A 20 -2.01 13.54 5.94
C LEU A 20 -1.20 13.15 7.18
N ILE A 21 -1.27 11.88 7.56
CA ILE A 21 -0.46 11.32 8.65
C ILE A 21 0.51 10.30 8.07
N PHE A 22 1.80 10.60 8.16
CA PHE A 22 2.88 9.73 7.74
C PHE A 22 3.34 8.91 8.94
N ILE A 23 3.37 7.59 8.81
CA ILE A 23 3.81 6.67 9.86
C ILE A 23 4.88 5.76 9.30
N SER A 24 6.06 5.78 9.91
CA SER A 24 7.14 4.83 9.61
C SER A 24 7.11 3.72 10.66
N VAL A 25 6.90 2.48 10.22
CA VAL A 25 6.92 1.27 11.06
C VAL A 25 8.14 0.42 10.68
N ARG A 26 8.89 -0.03 11.68
CA ARG A 26 9.98 -0.99 11.51
C ARG A 26 9.54 -2.35 12.02
N HIS A 27 9.81 -3.37 11.21
CA HIS A 27 9.73 -4.77 11.61
C HIS A 27 11.14 -5.38 11.60
N GLU A 28 11.50 -6.03 12.69
CA GLU A 28 12.73 -6.82 12.81
C GLU A 28 12.36 -8.29 13.00
N TYR A 29 12.86 -9.13 12.10
CA TYR A 29 12.59 -10.56 12.08
C TYR A 29 13.82 -11.31 12.54
N SER A 30 13.63 -12.22 13.50
CA SER A 30 14.69 -13.08 14.01
C SER A 30 14.28 -14.56 14.08
N MET A 31 15.27 -15.43 13.96
CA MET A 31 15.13 -16.88 14.11
C MET A 31 16.30 -17.40 14.92
N ASP A 32 16.02 -18.18 15.96
CA ASP A 32 17.03 -18.75 16.87
C ASP A 32 18.01 -17.69 17.42
N GLY A 33 17.47 -16.52 17.79
CA GLY A 33 18.23 -15.39 18.31
C GLY A 33 19.04 -14.60 17.29
N ARG A 34 19.01 -14.98 16.00
CA ARG A 34 19.73 -14.31 14.91
C ARG A 34 18.79 -13.42 14.12
N ALA A 35 19.22 -12.19 13.81
CA ALA A 35 18.49 -11.31 12.91
C ALA A 35 18.52 -11.87 11.47
N CYS A 36 17.37 -11.86 10.81
CA CYS A 36 17.18 -12.40 9.46
C CYS A 36 16.76 -11.34 8.45
N LEU A 37 15.89 -10.41 8.83
CA LEU A 37 15.34 -9.37 7.95
C LEU A 37 14.99 -8.12 8.77
N SER A 38 15.22 -6.95 8.18
CA SER A 38 14.69 -5.67 8.64
C SER A 38 13.82 -5.08 7.54
N GLU A 39 12.60 -4.71 7.87
CA GLU A 39 11.62 -4.13 6.95
C GLU A 39 11.18 -2.77 7.50
N ARG A 40 11.13 -1.76 6.62
CA ARG A 40 10.51 -0.47 6.93
C ARG A 40 9.30 -0.27 6.05
N GLN A 41 8.18 0.05 6.67
CA GLN A 41 6.95 0.47 6.00
C GLN A 41 6.74 1.96 6.25
N ASP A 42 6.61 2.75 5.19
CA ASP A 42 6.20 4.14 5.26
C ASP A 42 4.74 4.23 4.78
N LEU A 43 3.83 4.42 5.74
CA LEU A 43 2.38 4.46 5.54
C LEU A 43 1.92 5.92 5.49
N VAL A 44 0.94 6.21 4.63
CA VAL A 44 0.30 7.52 4.56
C VAL A 44 -1.19 7.33 4.79
N TYR A 45 -1.71 7.87 5.89
CA TYR A 45 -3.13 7.95 6.16
C TYR A 45 -3.66 9.29 5.67
N ARG A 46 -4.83 9.25 5.04
CA ARG A 46 -5.59 10.40 4.60
C ARG A 46 -7.02 10.27 5.10
N ALA A 47 -7.75 11.37 5.17
CA ALA A 47 -9.18 11.31 5.37
C ALA A 47 -9.87 10.58 4.21
N ASP A 48 -10.99 9.93 4.52
CA ASP A 48 -11.88 9.33 3.52
C ASP A 48 -12.33 10.41 2.52
N PRO A 49 -12.44 10.07 1.22
CA PRO A 49 -12.95 11.00 0.22
C PRO A 49 -14.39 11.40 0.55
N VAL A 50 -14.71 12.69 0.41
CA VAL A 50 -16.09 13.16 0.59
C VAL A 50 -16.89 12.84 -0.69
N PRO A 51 -18.10 12.27 -0.60
CA PRO A 51 -18.92 12.02 -1.78
C PRO A 51 -19.13 13.29 -2.61
N GLY A 52 -18.81 13.22 -3.90
CA GLY A 52 -18.91 14.36 -4.84
C GLY A 52 -17.67 15.25 -4.92
N GLU A 53 -16.63 15.00 -4.13
CA GLU A 53 -15.34 15.65 -4.27
C GLU A 53 -14.65 15.19 -5.58
N ALA A 54 -14.02 16.14 -6.29
CA ALA A 54 -13.26 15.81 -7.49
C ALA A 54 -12.04 14.96 -7.11
N PRO A 55 -11.67 13.93 -7.90
CA PRO A 55 -10.46 13.17 -7.64
C PRO A 55 -9.23 14.09 -7.66
N PRO A 56 -8.21 13.81 -6.82
CA PRO A 56 -7.03 14.65 -6.75
C PRO A 56 -6.29 14.66 -8.10
N ALA A 57 -5.74 15.82 -8.45
CA ALA A 57 -4.88 15.95 -9.61
C ALA A 57 -3.57 15.19 -9.36
N TYR A 58 -3.38 14.07 -10.04
CA TYR A 58 -2.12 13.34 -10.00
C TYR A 58 -1.08 14.05 -10.88
N PRO A 59 0.19 14.12 -10.44
CA PRO A 59 1.27 14.61 -11.30
C PRO A 59 1.39 13.70 -12.54
N PRO A 60 1.89 14.24 -13.67
CA PRO A 60 2.17 13.41 -14.84
C PRO A 60 3.12 12.29 -14.46
N LYS A 61 2.89 11.10 -15.03
CA LYS A 61 3.79 9.96 -14.85
C LYS A 61 5.22 10.38 -15.21
N PRO A 62 6.24 9.99 -14.42
CA PRO A 62 7.61 10.27 -14.79
C PRO A 62 7.97 9.55 -16.09
N ASP A 63 8.81 10.17 -16.91
CA ASP A 63 9.42 9.48 -18.04
C ASP A 63 10.52 8.55 -17.51
N LEU A 64 10.28 7.25 -17.63
CA LEU A 64 11.21 6.21 -17.20
C LEU A 64 12.09 5.72 -18.36
N GLY A 65 11.95 6.28 -19.55
CA GLY A 65 12.58 5.78 -20.78
C GLY A 65 11.94 4.49 -21.30
N PRO A 66 12.54 3.87 -22.33
CA PRO A 66 12.06 2.60 -22.87
C PRO A 66 12.21 1.47 -21.82
N PRO A 67 11.26 0.53 -21.73
CA PRO A 67 11.36 -0.59 -20.81
C PRO A 67 12.53 -1.50 -21.19
N VAL A 68 13.33 -1.89 -20.21
CA VAL A 68 14.42 -2.89 -20.39
C VAL A 68 13.88 -4.31 -20.60
N ALA A 69 12.67 -4.57 -20.12
CA ALA A 69 11.94 -5.82 -20.28
C ALA A 69 10.43 -5.57 -20.12
N ALA A 70 9.60 -6.36 -20.78
CA ALA A 70 8.15 -6.35 -20.61
C ALA A 70 7.64 -7.80 -20.52
N LEU A 71 6.75 -8.05 -19.56
CA LEU A 71 6.07 -9.33 -19.40
C LEU A 71 4.55 -9.09 -19.45
N PRO A 72 3.80 -9.83 -20.27
CA PRO A 72 2.34 -9.75 -20.23
C PRO A 72 1.84 -10.31 -18.89
N LEU A 73 1.16 -9.46 -18.12
CA LEU A 73 0.52 -9.84 -16.86
C LEU A 73 -0.95 -9.45 -16.92
N VAL A 74 -1.84 -10.45 -16.91
CA VAL A 74 -3.30 -10.25 -16.90
C VAL A 74 -3.79 -10.20 -15.46
N SER A 75 -4.19 -9.03 -14.97
CA SER A 75 -4.72 -8.88 -13.61
C SER A 75 -6.22 -9.22 -13.55
N ASP A 76 -6.57 -10.48 -13.80
CA ASP A 76 -7.94 -10.96 -13.64
C ASP A 76 -8.31 -11.16 -12.14
N PRO A 77 -9.61 -11.23 -11.79
CA PRO A 77 -10.05 -11.40 -10.41
C PRO A 77 -9.47 -12.65 -9.71
N VAL A 78 -9.26 -13.76 -10.44
CA VAL A 78 -8.72 -15.00 -9.86
C VAL A 78 -7.26 -14.82 -9.47
N ARG A 79 -6.45 -14.15 -10.32
CA ARG A 79 -5.06 -13.83 -10.01
C ARG A 79 -4.97 -12.84 -8.85
N LEU A 80 -5.79 -11.78 -8.82
CA LEU A 80 -5.81 -10.82 -7.72
C LEU A 80 -6.17 -11.48 -6.39
N PHE A 81 -7.20 -12.34 -6.38
CA PHE A 81 -7.57 -13.14 -5.22
C PHE A 81 -6.42 -14.04 -4.73
N ARG A 82 -5.76 -14.77 -5.64
CA ARG A 82 -4.61 -15.63 -5.28
C ARG A 82 -3.44 -14.84 -4.72
N PHE A 83 -3.15 -13.67 -5.28
CA PHE A 83 -2.09 -12.80 -4.79
C PHE A 83 -2.40 -12.28 -3.38
N SER A 84 -3.62 -11.82 -3.14
CA SER A 84 -4.13 -11.42 -1.81
C SER A 84 -4.01 -12.56 -0.81
N ALA A 85 -4.45 -13.78 -1.16
CA ALA A 85 -4.36 -14.95 -0.29
C ALA A 85 -2.90 -15.34 0.02
N MET A 86 -2.01 -15.35 -0.98
CA MET A 86 -0.59 -15.70 -0.81
C MET A 86 0.15 -14.72 0.10
N THR A 87 -0.27 -13.46 0.09
CA THR A 87 0.29 -12.40 0.94
C THR A 87 -0.46 -12.25 2.27
N PHE A 88 -1.47 -13.10 2.53
CA PHE A 88 -2.38 -12.99 3.68
C PHE A 88 -3.01 -11.59 3.83
N ASN A 89 -3.22 -10.89 2.71
CA ASN A 89 -3.80 -9.57 2.69
C ASN A 89 -5.32 -9.66 2.46
N GLY A 90 -6.08 -9.71 3.54
CA GLY A 90 -7.54 -9.84 3.53
C GLY A 90 -8.33 -8.56 3.20
N HIS A 91 -7.70 -7.52 2.65
CA HIS A 91 -8.38 -6.27 2.33
C HIS A 91 -9.43 -6.47 1.22
N ARG A 92 -10.65 -5.96 1.43
CA ARG A 92 -11.78 -6.17 0.50
C ARG A 92 -11.54 -5.62 -0.89
N ILE A 93 -10.76 -4.54 -1.01
CA ILE A 93 -10.35 -3.96 -2.30
C ILE A 93 -9.75 -5.01 -3.27
N LEU A 94 -9.16 -6.10 -2.75
CA LEU A 94 -8.46 -7.10 -3.56
C LEU A 94 -9.33 -8.23 -4.10
N TYR A 95 -10.54 -8.44 -3.57
CA TYR A 95 -11.40 -9.57 -3.95
C TYR A 95 -12.89 -9.24 -4.09
N ASP A 96 -13.35 -8.12 -3.55
CA ASP A 96 -14.74 -7.66 -3.64
C ASP A 96 -14.81 -6.53 -4.68
N ALA A 97 -15.27 -6.89 -5.88
CA ALA A 97 -15.28 -5.99 -7.03
C ALA A 97 -16.27 -4.82 -6.88
N ASP A 98 -17.35 -4.99 -6.10
CA ASP A 98 -18.33 -3.93 -5.89
C ASP A 98 -17.83 -2.96 -4.83
N TYR A 99 -17.26 -3.47 -3.74
CA TYR A 99 -16.59 -2.65 -2.74
C TYR A 99 -15.43 -1.84 -3.35
N ALA A 100 -14.61 -2.47 -4.18
CA ALA A 100 -13.51 -1.80 -4.85
C ALA A 100 -13.96 -0.68 -5.79
N ARG A 101 -15.15 -0.76 -6.39
CA ARG A 101 -15.65 0.29 -7.30
C ARG A 101 -16.42 1.38 -6.59
N GLN A 102 -17.09 1.06 -5.48
CA GLN A 102 -18.10 1.91 -4.89
C GLN A 102 -17.67 2.54 -3.57
N VAL A 103 -16.61 2.03 -2.92
CA VAL A 103 -16.22 2.47 -1.58
C VAL A 103 -14.78 3.01 -1.55
N GLU A 104 -13.80 2.27 -2.07
CA GLU A 104 -12.37 2.59 -1.87
C GLU A 104 -11.56 2.82 -3.16
N GLY A 105 -12.20 2.70 -4.33
CA GLY A 105 -11.53 2.82 -5.65
C GLY A 105 -11.34 4.24 -6.16
#